data_AF-A0A1H3JG86-F1
#
_entry.id   AF-A0A1H3JG86-F1
#
_cell.length_a   1.000
_cell.length_b   1.000
_cell.length_c   1.000
_cell.angle_alpha   90.00
_cell.angle_beta   90.00
_cell.angle_gamma   90.00
#
_symmetry.space_group_name_H-M   'P 1'
#
loop_
_entity.id
_entity.type
_entity.pdbx_description
1 polymer ?
#
loop_
_entity_poly.entity_id
_entity_poly.type
_entity_poly.pdbx_seq_one_letter_code
_entity_poly.pdbx_strand_id
1 'polypeptide(L)'
;MSKRNVINASLASARSLATIRRRNTFFNKCIVLIAGNVALLGCTFSESACAADAISNPVTSCEVLHWDRKGSAFPYLSVVKPGKYCIDQDYRFSCSEWLGSCGSSAFLEIFANDVEVDLQGHTLSLSGSSIEIFGRGRNIVIKNGVIKKGKIAIQSLHAPSSDNINRGGGYTADRFDADNFTRVENMRIETGSIAISAANAVVRNNDVALNAGFLAPVVIRGPHPVVENNRLTRSTQPSKFSSYGIYLRDVEHAVVRGNTIRNYGTSGNTAAVALRDSQSVHMENNRIDNFERPLEQIDATDGQAGVN
;
A
#
# COMPACT_ATOMS: atom_id res chain seq x y z
N MET A 1 29.20 49.76 28.26
CA MET A 1 29.10 49.31 29.67
C MET A 1 27.93 48.32 29.69
N SER A 2 28.03 47.01 29.91
CA SER A 2 28.84 46.20 30.82
C SER A 2 28.98 44.75 30.30
N LYS A 3 30.23 44.24 30.32
CA LYS A 3 30.78 42.89 30.61
C LYS A 3 29.87 41.65 30.48
N ARG A 4 30.15 40.71 29.56
CA ARG A 4 31.04 39.49 29.61
C ARG A 4 30.49 38.29 30.41
N ASN A 5 30.39 37.13 29.73
CA ASN A 5 30.84 35.75 30.09
C ASN A 5 30.19 34.80 29.06
N VAL A 6 30.83 34.27 28.00
CA VAL A 6 31.91 33.25 27.90
C VAL A 6 31.77 32.09 28.89
N ILE A 7 31.24 30.95 28.40
CA ILE A 7 31.73 29.61 28.75
C ILE A 7 31.73 28.76 27.47
N ASN A 8 32.95 28.38 27.05
CA ASN A 8 33.25 27.33 26.09
C ASN A 8 33.08 25.96 26.78
N ALA A 9 32.55 24.98 26.06
CA ALA A 9 32.75 23.57 26.41
C ALA A 9 33.02 22.76 25.13
N SER A 10 34.30 22.77 24.74
CA SER A 10 34.90 21.75 23.90
C SER A 10 35.28 20.55 24.79
N LEU A 11 34.78 19.36 24.51
CA LEU A 11 35.40 18.13 24.98
C LEU A 11 35.41 17.12 23.84
N ALA A 12 36.60 16.99 23.27
CA ALA A 12 37.00 15.92 22.38
C ALA A 12 36.93 14.58 23.14
N SER A 13 36.31 13.57 22.51
CA SER A 13 36.54 12.17 22.84
C SER A 13 37.10 11.48 21.60
N ALA A 14 38.42 11.56 21.46
CA ALA A 14 39.19 10.69 20.60
C ALA A 14 39.69 9.53 21.47
N ARG A 15 39.11 8.32 21.33
CA ARG A 15 39.75 7.10 21.81
C ARG A 15 39.40 5.89 20.93
N SER A 16 40.47 5.35 20.34
CA SER A 16 40.75 3.92 20.20
C SER A 16 40.12 3.15 19.05
N LEU A 17 40.79 3.25 17.90
CA LEU A 17 40.99 2.14 16.95
C LEU A 17 41.55 0.91 17.69
N ALA A 18 40.72 -0.11 17.88
CA ALA A 18 41.15 -1.46 18.24
C ALA A 18 40.82 -2.41 17.09
N THR A 19 41.84 -2.62 16.27
CA THR A 19 41.96 -3.60 15.20
C THR A 19 41.70 -5.02 15.73
N ILE A 20 40.50 -5.58 15.50
CA ILE A 20 40.26 -7.02 15.66
C ILE A 20 40.43 -7.68 14.30
N ARG A 21 41.68 -8.07 14.03
CA ARG A 21 42.08 -8.92 12.90
C ARG A 21 41.95 -10.38 13.34
N ARG A 22 40.73 -10.94 13.37
CA ARG A 22 40.57 -12.39 13.51
C ARG A 22 40.72 -13.04 12.14
N ARG A 23 41.89 -13.66 11.94
CA ARG A 23 42.17 -14.66 10.92
C ARG A 23 41.21 -15.84 11.12
N ASN A 24 40.23 -16.00 10.22
CA ASN A 24 39.57 -17.29 10.01
C ASN A 24 40.30 -18.02 8.89
N THR A 25 41.42 -18.66 9.28
CA THR A 25 42.07 -19.72 8.50
C THR A 25 41.46 -21.07 8.90
N PHE A 26 40.33 -21.41 8.30
CA PHE A 26 39.89 -22.79 8.11
C PHE A 26 39.79 -22.97 6.58
N PHE A 27 40.93 -23.15 5.91
CA PHE A 27 41.33 -24.47 5.40
C PHE A 27 40.11 -25.33 5.01
N ASN A 28 39.72 -25.26 3.73
CA ASN A 28 40.16 -26.23 2.73
C ASN A 28 40.07 -27.67 3.23
N LYS A 29 38.94 -28.33 2.94
CA LYS A 29 38.81 -29.76 2.62
C LYS A 29 37.31 -30.08 2.47
N CYS A 30 36.81 -30.03 1.24
CA CYS A 30 35.74 -30.88 0.69
C CYS A 30 35.44 -30.44 -0.75
N ILE A 31 36.47 -30.50 -1.62
CA ILE A 31 36.29 -30.71 -3.06
C ILE A 31 36.73 -32.15 -3.28
N VAL A 32 35.77 -33.08 -3.30
CA VAL A 32 35.97 -34.48 -3.68
C VAL A 32 34.72 -34.94 -4.44
N LEU A 33 34.87 -35.01 -5.76
CA LEU A 33 34.34 -36.04 -6.67
C LEU A 33 32.85 -36.42 -6.61
N ILE A 34 32.05 -35.83 -7.51
CA ILE A 34 31.05 -36.59 -8.30
C ILE A 34 31.19 -36.16 -9.76
N ALA A 35 32.24 -36.67 -10.41
CA ALA A 35 32.34 -36.79 -11.86
C ALA A 35 32.44 -38.28 -12.14
N GLY A 36 31.34 -38.88 -12.60
CA GLY A 36 31.27 -40.31 -12.87
C GLY A 36 29.84 -40.81 -12.89
N ASN A 37 29.14 -40.55 -14.00
CA ASN A 37 28.17 -41.47 -14.63
C ASN A 37 27.49 -40.74 -15.80
N VAL A 38 28.26 -40.59 -16.88
CA VAL A 38 27.70 -40.44 -18.23
C VAL A 38 27.93 -41.78 -18.93
N ALA A 39 26.84 -42.32 -19.46
CA ALA A 39 26.78 -43.31 -20.54
C ALA A 39 27.19 -44.76 -20.25
N LEU A 40 26.20 -45.56 -19.84
CA LEU A 40 25.85 -46.80 -20.55
C LEU A 40 24.31 -46.83 -20.62
N LEU A 41 23.71 -46.62 -21.81
CA LEU A 41 23.19 -47.71 -22.66
C LEU A 41 22.31 -48.66 -21.83
N GLY A 42 20.98 -48.58 -21.86
CA GLY A 42 20.12 -48.43 -23.03
C GLY A 42 19.31 -49.70 -23.16
N CYS A 43 18.00 -49.63 -22.91
CA CYS A 43 16.93 -50.30 -23.66
C CYS A 43 15.62 -50.31 -22.86
N THR A 44 14.58 -49.83 -23.56
CA THR A 44 13.23 -50.40 -23.57
C THR A 44 12.45 -50.41 -22.26
N PHE A 45 11.72 -49.34 -21.98
CA PHE A 45 10.26 -49.45 -21.82
C PHE A 45 9.59 -48.23 -22.45
N SER A 46 8.78 -48.55 -23.45
CA SER A 46 7.85 -47.67 -24.13
C SER A 46 6.70 -47.38 -23.18
N GLU A 47 6.57 -46.13 -22.73
CA GLU A 47 5.33 -45.50 -22.30
C GLU A 47 5.58 -43.98 -22.27
N SER A 48 5.60 -43.40 -23.47
CA SER A 48 5.59 -41.96 -23.67
C SER A 48 4.17 -41.57 -24.09
N ALA A 49 3.57 -40.67 -23.31
CA ALA A 49 2.45 -39.76 -23.64
C ALA A 49 1.31 -39.76 -22.59
N CYS A 50 1.58 -39.38 -21.33
CA CYS A 50 0.54 -38.84 -20.44
C CYS A 50 1.05 -37.92 -19.31
N ALA A 51 2.36 -37.76 -19.09
CA ALA A 51 2.87 -36.99 -17.94
C ALA A 51 3.42 -35.60 -18.27
N ALA A 52 3.45 -35.19 -19.55
CA ALA A 52 3.99 -33.89 -19.97
C ALA A 52 2.93 -32.80 -20.21
N ASP A 53 1.63 -33.14 -20.25
CA ASP A 53 0.54 -32.16 -20.38
C ASP A 53 0.06 -31.58 -19.03
N ALA A 54 0.66 -32.00 -17.90
CA ALA A 54 0.31 -31.50 -16.57
C ALA A 54 1.09 -30.23 -16.13
N ILE A 55 2.01 -29.71 -16.96
CA ILE A 55 2.84 -28.54 -16.65
C ILE A 55 2.74 -27.45 -17.74
N SER A 56 1.61 -27.38 -18.45
CA SER A 56 1.33 -26.31 -19.40
C SER A 56 -0.04 -25.66 -19.23
N ASN A 57 -0.75 -25.94 -18.13
CA ASN A 57 -1.77 -25.01 -17.68
C ASN A 57 -1.04 -23.94 -16.86
N PRO A 58 -0.78 -22.74 -17.42
CA PRO A 58 -0.31 -21.66 -16.59
C PRO A 58 -1.28 -21.55 -15.41
N VAL A 59 -0.76 -21.22 -14.23
CA VAL A 59 -1.55 -20.84 -13.07
C VAL A 59 -2.18 -19.46 -13.35
N THR A 60 -2.96 -19.38 -14.43
CA THR A 60 -3.75 -18.25 -14.94
C THR A 60 -5.21 -18.38 -14.52
N SER A 61 -5.62 -19.50 -13.93
CA SER A 61 -6.96 -19.64 -13.37
C SER A 61 -7.01 -18.97 -12.00
N CYS A 62 -7.29 -17.67 -11.99
CA CYS A 62 -7.86 -17.02 -10.82
C CYS A 62 -9.32 -17.47 -10.65
N GLU A 63 -9.79 -17.55 -9.41
CA GLU A 63 -11.21 -17.76 -9.10
C GLU A 63 -11.99 -16.50 -9.46
N VAL A 64 -12.96 -16.63 -10.36
CA VAL A 64 -13.76 -15.47 -10.78
C VAL A 64 -14.73 -15.10 -9.66
N LEU A 65 -14.66 -13.84 -9.22
CA LEU A 65 -15.59 -13.29 -8.24
C LEU A 65 -16.89 -12.90 -8.93
N HIS A 66 -17.97 -13.57 -8.54
CA HIS A 66 -19.31 -13.29 -9.06
C HIS A 66 -20.19 -12.69 -7.99
N TRP A 67 -20.90 -11.62 -8.34
CA TRP A 67 -21.96 -11.08 -7.51
C TRP A 67 -23.21 -11.95 -7.62
N ASP A 68 -23.64 -12.52 -6.49
CA ASP A 68 -24.92 -13.21 -6.38
C ASP A 68 -26.10 -12.21 -6.36
N ARG A 69 -26.67 -11.97 -7.55
CA ARG A 69 -27.84 -11.11 -7.74
C ARG A 69 -29.11 -11.64 -7.08
N LYS A 70 -29.18 -12.93 -6.74
CA LYS A 70 -30.36 -13.50 -6.07
C LYS A 70 -30.32 -13.27 -4.56
N GLY A 71 -29.13 -13.27 -3.97
CA GLY A 71 -28.93 -13.09 -2.54
C GLY A 71 -28.91 -11.63 -2.08
N SER A 72 -28.49 -10.69 -2.94
CA SER A 72 -28.42 -9.27 -2.61
C SER A 72 -28.80 -8.38 -3.78
N ALA A 73 -29.67 -7.40 -3.53
CA ALA A 73 -30.00 -6.34 -4.49
C ALA A 73 -28.80 -5.41 -4.77
N PHE A 74 -27.80 -5.40 -3.90
CA PHE A 74 -26.58 -4.61 -4.04
C PHE A 74 -25.39 -5.49 -4.40
N PRO A 75 -24.50 -5.02 -5.28
CA PRO A 75 -23.31 -5.76 -5.65
C PRO A 75 -22.37 -5.89 -4.45
N TYR A 76 -22.22 -7.12 -3.99
CA TYR A 76 -21.36 -7.50 -2.89
C TYR A 76 -20.56 -8.74 -3.29
N LEU A 77 -19.24 -8.62 -3.16
CA LEU A 77 -18.27 -9.68 -3.36
C LEU A 77 -17.54 -9.91 -2.05
N SER A 78 -17.24 -11.17 -1.72
CA SER A 78 -16.46 -11.49 -0.53
C SER A 78 -15.39 -12.53 -0.84
N VAL A 79 -14.22 -12.33 -0.27
CA VAL A 79 -13.08 -13.25 -0.32
C VAL A 79 -12.79 -13.70 1.11
N VAL A 80 -13.19 -14.94 1.41
CA VAL A 80 -13.06 -15.55 2.74
C VAL A 80 -12.02 -16.67 2.79
N LYS A 81 -11.37 -16.98 1.67
CA LYS A 81 -10.28 -17.97 1.57
C LYS A 81 -9.06 -17.36 0.90
N PRO A 82 -7.84 -17.83 1.24
CA PRO A 82 -6.63 -17.48 0.51
C PRO A 82 -6.73 -17.90 -0.96
N GLY A 83 -6.10 -17.14 -1.86
CA GLY A 83 -6.11 -17.49 -3.28
C GLY A 83 -5.94 -16.31 -4.22
N LYS A 84 -6.00 -16.63 -5.51
CA LYS A 84 -6.00 -15.64 -6.60
C LYS A 84 -7.41 -15.51 -7.12
N TYR A 85 -7.89 -14.29 -7.18
CA TYR A 85 -9.23 -13.92 -7.58
C TYR A 85 -9.19 -12.95 -8.74
N CYS A 86 -10.19 -13.00 -9.60
CA CYS A 86 -10.33 -12.04 -10.66
C CYS A 86 -11.75 -11.60 -10.91
N ILE A 87 -11.84 -10.44 -11.55
CA ILE A 87 -13.06 -9.91 -12.14
C ILE A 87 -12.99 -10.20 -13.64
N ASP A 88 -14.08 -10.71 -14.22
CA ASP A 88 -14.18 -11.08 -15.64
C ASP A 88 -15.09 -10.14 -16.46
N GLN A 89 -15.64 -9.12 -15.81
CA GLN A 89 -16.55 -8.16 -16.43
C GLN A 89 -16.55 -6.81 -15.72
N ASP A 90 -16.98 -5.78 -16.43
CA ASP A 90 -17.27 -4.50 -15.80
C ASP A 90 -18.48 -4.63 -14.85
N TYR A 91 -18.32 -4.13 -13.63
CA TYR A 91 -19.43 -4.01 -12.69
C TYR A 91 -19.92 -2.57 -12.65
N ARG A 92 -21.09 -2.34 -13.23
CA ARG A 92 -21.76 -1.04 -13.27
C ARG A 92 -23.11 -1.15 -12.58
N PHE A 93 -23.27 -0.44 -11.48
CA PHE A 93 -24.54 -0.40 -10.75
C PHE A 93 -25.03 1.03 -10.62
N SER A 94 -26.34 1.20 -10.77
CA SER A 94 -26.99 2.49 -10.58
C SER A 94 -27.90 2.42 -9.37
N CYS A 95 -27.60 3.21 -8.35
CA CYS A 95 -28.50 3.34 -7.22
C CYS A 95 -29.61 4.29 -7.58
N SER A 96 -30.86 3.84 -7.45
CA SER A 96 -31.98 4.76 -7.57
C SER A 96 -32.00 5.68 -6.35
N GLU A 97 -32.20 6.97 -6.59
CA GLU A 97 -32.39 7.97 -5.52
C GLU A 97 -33.56 7.59 -4.60
N TRP A 98 -34.52 6.83 -5.12
CA TRP A 98 -35.72 6.37 -4.43
C TRP A 98 -35.48 5.26 -3.39
N LEU A 99 -34.39 4.48 -3.50
CA LEU A 99 -34.08 3.39 -2.55
C LEU A 99 -33.20 3.84 -1.36
N GLY A 100 -32.96 5.16 -1.22
CA GLY A 100 -32.47 5.77 0.01
C GLY A 100 -30.97 5.63 0.32
N SER A 101 -30.24 4.70 -0.31
CA SER A 101 -28.77 4.56 -0.27
C SER A 101 -28.35 3.28 -0.97
N CYS A 102 -27.14 3.22 -1.55
CA CYS A 102 -26.56 2.01 -2.14
C CYS A 102 -26.16 0.91 -1.12
N GLY A 103 -26.64 0.99 0.12
CA GLY A 103 -26.00 0.33 1.26
C GLY A 103 -24.69 0.99 1.64
N SER A 104 -24.25 0.77 2.88
CA SER A 104 -22.97 1.27 3.41
C SER A 104 -21.85 0.24 3.37
N SER A 105 -22.12 -0.97 2.87
CA SER A 105 -21.15 -2.06 2.79
C SER A 105 -20.15 -1.83 1.65
N ALA A 106 -18.93 -2.33 1.83
CA ALA A 106 -17.96 -2.38 0.76
C ALA A 106 -18.47 -3.25 -0.41
N PHE A 107 -18.06 -2.90 -1.63
CA PHE A 107 -18.38 -3.67 -2.83
C PHE A 107 -17.64 -5.01 -2.83
N LEU A 108 -16.39 -5.00 -2.37
CA LEU A 108 -15.56 -6.18 -2.22
C LEU A 108 -14.95 -6.19 -0.82
N GLU A 109 -15.24 -7.23 -0.04
CA GLU A 109 -14.63 -7.46 1.26
C GLU A 109 -13.64 -8.64 1.22
N ILE A 110 -12.42 -8.41 1.70
CA ILE A 110 -11.35 -9.41 1.74
C ILE A 110 -11.03 -9.72 3.19
N PHE A 111 -11.51 -10.86 3.69
CA PHE A 111 -11.28 -11.33 5.06
C PHE A 111 -10.12 -12.32 5.18
N ALA A 112 -9.74 -12.96 4.08
CA ALA A 112 -8.63 -13.91 4.07
C ALA A 112 -7.25 -13.24 3.94
N ASN A 113 -6.23 -13.96 4.40
CA ASN A 113 -4.83 -13.66 4.14
C ASN A 113 -4.39 -14.24 2.79
N ASP A 114 -3.27 -13.76 2.27
CA ASP A 114 -2.62 -14.30 1.07
C ASP A 114 -3.57 -14.29 -0.14
N VAL A 115 -4.13 -13.10 -0.39
CA VAL A 115 -5.14 -12.86 -1.41
C VAL A 115 -4.57 -11.96 -2.48
N GLU A 116 -4.72 -12.37 -3.73
CA GLU A 116 -4.51 -11.52 -4.89
C GLU A 116 -5.84 -11.30 -5.61
N VAL A 117 -6.20 -10.04 -5.85
CA VAL A 117 -7.36 -9.66 -6.66
C VAL A 117 -6.87 -8.92 -7.89
N ASP A 118 -7.06 -9.54 -9.05
CA ASP A 118 -6.75 -8.95 -10.35
C ASP A 118 -8.04 -8.49 -11.04
N LEU A 119 -8.18 -7.20 -11.29
CA LEU A 119 -9.34 -6.65 -11.98
C LEU A 119 -9.26 -6.87 -13.50
N GLN A 120 -8.15 -7.36 -14.04
CA GLN A 120 -7.94 -7.70 -15.45
C GLN A 120 -8.29 -6.57 -16.45
N GLY A 121 -8.14 -5.32 -16.02
CA GLY A 121 -8.49 -4.12 -16.79
C GLY A 121 -9.95 -3.71 -16.69
N HIS A 122 -10.80 -4.46 -15.97
CA HIS A 122 -12.21 -4.15 -15.80
C HIS A 122 -12.46 -2.93 -14.91
N THR A 123 -13.64 -2.36 -15.09
CA THR A 123 -14.11 -1.16 -14.39
C THR A 123 -15.15 -1.49 -13.34
N LEU A 124 -14.94 -1.01 -12.12
CA LEU A 124 -15.94 -0.95 -11.06
C LEU A 124 -16.55 0.47 -11.01
N SER A 125 -17.87 0.57 -11.12
CA SER A 125 -18.60 1.83 -11.06
C SER A 125 -19.95 1.71 -10.35
N LEU A 126 -20.21 2.67 -9.46
CA LEU A 126 -21.47 2.79 -8.71
C LEU A 126 -21.99 4.22 -8.87
N SER A 127 -23.21 4.40 -9.39
CA SER A 127 -23.82 5.74 -9.44
C SER A 127 -24.32 6.17 -8.06
N GLY A 128 -24.28 7.47 -7.77
CA GLY A 128 -24.77 8.03 -6.51
C GLY A 128 -23.86 7.82 -5.30
N SER A 129 -23.07 6.75 -5.24
CA SER A 129 -22.17 6.45 -4.11
C SER A 129 -20.72 6.18 -4.54
N SER A 130 -19.83 5.96 -3.58
CA SER A 130 -18.45 5.54 -3.79
C SER A 130 -18.33 4.03 -3.59
N ILE A 131 -17.59 3.36 -4.47
CA ILE A 131 -17.19 1.96 -4.27
C ILE A 131 -16.12 1.89 -3.18
N GLU A 132 -16.19 0.87 -2.34
CA GLU A 132 -15.11 0.53 -1.43
C GLU A 132 -14.65 -0.90 -1.71
N ILE A 133 -13.34 -1.08 -1.91
CA ILE A 133 -12.69 -2.37 -1.75
C ILE A 133 -12.07 -2.36 -0.36
N PHE A 134 -12.55 -3.22 0.52
CA PHE A 134 -12.14 -3.29 1.91
C PHE A 134 -11.41 -4.59 2.21
N GLY A 135 -10.27 -4.53 2.87
CA GLY A 135 -9.49 -5.71 3.27
C GLY A 135 -9.13 -5.69 4.74
N ARG A 136 -9.25 -6.83 5.42
CA ARG A 136 -8.76 -7.05 6.80
C ARG A 136 -7.63 -8.08 6.91
N GLY A 137 -7.40 -8.87 5.87
CA GLY A 137 -6.32 -9.86 5.85
C GLY A 137 -4.92 -9.26 5.74
N ARG A 138 -3.93 -10.17 5.72
CA ARG A 138 -2.51 -9.89 5.46
C ARG A 138 -2.14 -10.31 4.03
N ASN A 139 -1.07 -9.75 3.49
CA ASN A 139 -0.54 -10.12 2.17
C ASN A 139 -1.60 -9.98 1.06
N ILE A 140 -2.32 -8.85 1.08
CA ILE A 140 -3.36 -8.55 0.09
C ILE A 140 -2.73 -7.80 -1.07
N VAL A 141 -2.96 -8.28 -2.29
CA VAL A 141 -2.57 -7.63 -3.54
C VAL A 141 -3.84 -7.26 -4.32
N ILE A 142 -3.99 -5.98 -4.70
CA ILE A 142 -5.07 -5.52 -5.60
C ILE A 142 -4.43 -4.87 -6.81
N LYS A 143 -4.82 -5.30 -8.03
CA LYS A 143 -4.15 -4.81 -9.24
C LYS A 143 -4.99 -4.75 -10.50
N ASN A 144 -4.44 -4.01 -11.47
CA ASN A 144 -4.86 -3.96 -12.88
C ASN A 144 -6.35 -3.65 -13.07
N GLY A 145 -6.84 -2.49 -12.64
CA GLY A 145 -8.24 -2.15 -12.87
C GLY A 145 -8.58 -0.70 -12.73
N VAL A 146 -9.86 -0.39 -12.93
CA VAL A 146 -10.39 0.98 -12.88
C VAL A 146 -11.51 1.08 -11.83
N ILE A 147 -11.42 2.09 -10.96
CA ILE A 147 -12.49 2.49 -10.05
C ILE A 147 -12.93 3.91 -10.42
N LYS A 148 -14.18 4.08 -10.86
CA LYS A 148 -14.70 5.40 -11.28
C LYS A 148 -14.81 6.39 -10.12
N LYS A 149 -15.38 5.92 -9.02
CA LYS A 149 -15.53 6.71 -7.79
C LYS A 149 -15.46 5.76 -6.62
N GLY A 150 -14.43 5.86 -5.78
CA GLY A 150 -14.24 4.89 -4.72
C GLY A 150 -12.90 4.92 -4.02
N LYS A 151 -12.75 4.07 -3.02
CA LYS A 151 -11.50 3.90 -2.28
C LYS A 151 -11.11 2.43 -2.17
N ILE A 152 -9.81 2.20 -2.04
CA ILE A 152 -9.25 0.93 -1.58
C ILE A 152 -8.79 1.14 -0.14
N ALA A 153 -9.33 0.37 0.79
CA ALA A 153 -9.04 0.48 2.22
C ALA A 153 -8.60 -0.88 2.78
N ILE A 154 -7.31 -1.03 3.09
CA ILE A 154 -6.76 -2.26 3.66
C ILE A 154 -6.30 -1.97 5.08
N GLN A 155 -6.83 -2.71 6.05
CA GLN A 155 -6.54 -2.57 7.47
C GLN A 155 -5.98 -3.87 8.01
N SER A 156 -4.76 -3.87 8.54
CA SER A 156 -4.28 -5.00 9.33
C SER A 156 -5.16 -5.20 10.56
N LEU A 157 -5.57 -6.42 10.88
CA LEU A 157 -6.35 -6.76 12.08
C LEU A 157 -5.66 -6.31 13.38
N HIS A 158 -4.33 -6.25 13.38
CA HIS A 158 -3.51 -5.82 14.52
C HIS A 158 -3.26 -4.31 14.52
N ALA A 159 -3.71 -3.57 13.50
CA ALA A 159 -3.60 -2.12 13.51
C ALA A 159 -4.45 -1.56 14.66
N PRO A 160 -3.88 -0.72 15.54
CA PRO A 160 -4.63 -0.15 16.65
C PRO A 160 -5.82 0.65 16.12
N SER A 161 -7.01 0.38 16.69
CA SER A 161 -8.24 1.07 16.32
C SER A 161 -8.06 2.59 16.37
N SER A 162 -8.76 3.29 15.47
CA SER A 162 -8.75 4.75 15.41
C SER A 162 -9.14 5.41 16.74
N ASP A 163 -9.90 4.73 17.57
CA ASP A 163 -10.39 5.27 18.84
C ASP A 163 -9.28 5.43 19.90
N ASN A 164 -8.15 4.74 19.75
CA ASN A 164 -6.99 4.88 20.65
C ASN A 164 -6.02 6.00 20.24
N ILE A 165 -6.30 6.74 19.15
CA ILE A 165 -5.47 7.83 18.64
C ILE A 165 -5.35 9.00 19.64
N ASN A 166 -6.35 9.22 20.49
CA ASN A 166 -6.41 10.41 21.36
C ASN A 166 -5.56 10.31 22.63
N ARG A 167 -4.86 9.20 22.89
CA ARG A 167 -4.17 8.99 24.19
C ARG A 167 -2.68 9.30 24.20
N GLY A 168 -2.10 9.86 23.14
CA GLY A 168 -0.70 10.32 23.14
C GLY A 168 0.33 9.22 23.44
N GLY A 169 -0.08 7.95 23.40
CA GLY A 169 0.83 6.82 23.47
C GLY A 169 1.52 6.71 22.12
N GLY A 170 2.82 7.00 22.06
CA GLY A 170 3.62 6.79 20.86
C GLY A 170 3.39 5.40 20.30
N TYR A 171 3.09 5.32 19.01
CA TYR A 171 2.95 4.03 18.34
C TYR A 171 4.33 3.45 18.12
N THR A 172 4.60 2.33 18.74
CA THR A 172 5.77 1.51 18.43
C THR A 172 5.45 0.70 17.16
N ALA A 173 6.40 0.65 16.22
CA ALA A 173 6.28 -0.10 14.97
C ALA A 173 6.01 -1.61 15.18
N ASP A 174 6.25 -2.11 16.41
CA ASP A 174 6.03 -3.49 16.87
C ASP A 174 4.58 -4.00 16.78
N ARG A 175 3.59 -3.12 16.55
CA ARG A 175 2.18 -3.51 16.43
C ARG A 175 1.77 -3.91 15.02
N PHE A 176 2.60 -3.66 14.02
CA PHE A 176 2.37 -4.15 12.67
C PHE A 176 3.05 -5.49 12.48
N ASP A 177 2.34 -6.46 11.91
CA ASP A 177 2.93 -7.72 11.49
C ASP A 177 4.02 -7.44 10.45
N ALA A 178 5.29 -7.63 10.84
CA ALA A 178 6.46 -7.35 9.99
C ALA A 178 6.48 -8.17 8.68
N ASP A 179 5.74 -9.27 8.64
CA ASP A 179 5.58 -10.14 7.46
C ASP A 179 4.34 -9.81 6.63
N ASN A 180 3.63 -8.72 6.92
CA ASN A 180 2.51 -8.28 6.10
C ASN A 180 3.04 -7.49 4.89
N PHE A 181 2.77 -7.98 3.68
CA PHE A 181 3.15 -7.37 2.41
C PHE A 181 1.90 -7.00 1.61
N THR A 182 1.28 -5.88 1.97
CA THR A 182 0.10 -5.39 1.26
C THR A 182 0.51 -4.54 0.06
N ARG A 183 -0.09 -4.78 -1.11
CA ARG A 183 0.26 -4.09 -2.36
C ARG A 183 -0.97 -3.63 -3.15
N VAL A 184 -0.91 -2.40 -3.66
CA VAL A 184 -1.86 -1.88 -4.65
C VAL A 184 -1.09 -1.37 -5.87
N GLU A 185 -1.35 -1.96 -7.03
CA GLU A 185 -0.56 -1.68 -8.24
C GLU A 185 -1.36 -1.60 -9.53
N ASN A 186 -0.91 -0.75 -10.46
CA ASN A 186 -1.52 -0.59 -11.78
C ASN A 186 -3.03 -0.29 -11.72
N MET A 187 -3.48 0.45 -10.72
CA MET A 187 -4.87 0.87 -10.57
C MET A 187 -5.08 2.27 -11.12
N ARG A 188 -6.24 2.52 -11.73
CA ARG A 188 -6.75 3.86 -12.02
C ARG A 188 -7.98 4.16 -11.16
N ILE A 189 -7.87 5.12 -10.26
CA ILE A 189 -8.98 5.60 -9.44
C ILE A 189 -9.33 7.02 -9.90
N GLU A 190 -10.42 7.17 -10.65
CA GLU A 190 -10.78 8.46 -11.25
C GLU A 190 -11.26 9.48 -10.23
N THR A 191 -11.84 9.03 -9.12
CA THR A 191 -12.14 9.89 -7.97
C THR A 191 -12.13 9.10 -6.67
N GLY A 192 -11.14 9.34 -5.80
CA GLY A 192 -11.10 8.80 -4.43
C GLY A 192 -9.70 8.59 -3.89
N SER A 193 -9.44 7.46 -3.21
CA SER A 193 -8.18 7.26 -2.45
C SER A 193 -7.74 5.80 -2.28
N ILE A 194 -6.47 5.61 -1.96
CA ILE A 194 -5.90 4.35 -1.47
C ILE A 194 -5.47 4.59 -0.02
N ALA A 195 -5.99 3.78 0.90
CA ALA A 195 -5.67 3.80 2.32
C ALA A 195 -5.18 2.43 2.79
N ILE A 196 -3.95 2.34 3.29
CA ILE A 196 -3.36 1.08 3.76
C ILE A 196 -2.84 1.26 5.18
N SER A 197 -3.23 0.37 6.09
CA SER A 197 -2.67 0.25 7.44
C SER A 197 -1.98 -1.10 7.60
N ALA A 198 -0.70 -1.17 7.21
CA ALA A 198 0.11 -2.39 7.23
C ALA A 198 1.61 -2.04 7.23
N ALA A 199 2.46 -2.94 7.72
CA ALA A 199 3.89 -2.89 7.43
C ALA A 199 4.12 -3.16 5.93
N ASN A 200 5.29 -2.74 5.42
CA ASN A 200 5.78 -3.01 4.07
C ASN A 200 4.74 -2.74 2.96
N ALA A 201 3.87 -1.74 3.16
CA ALA A 201 2.84 -1.40 2.20
C ALA A 201 3.48 -0.87 0.91
N VAL A 202 3.08 -1.41 -0.23
CA VAL A 202 3.58 -0.98 -1.55
C VAL A 202 2.44 -0.40 -2.38
N VAL A 203 2.55 0.88 -2.73
CA VAL A 203 1.62 1.57 -3.64
C VAL A 203 2.41 2.01 -4.87
N ARG A 204 2.19 1.35 -6.01
CA ARG A 204 3.00 1.61 -7.20
C ARG A 204 2.25 1.65 -8.53
N ASN A 205 2.72 2.48 -9.46
CA ASN A 205 2.17 2.58 -10.82
C ASN A 205 0.66 2.87 -10.87
N ASN A 206 0.12 3.59 -9.88
CA ASN A 206 -1.30 3.94 -9.85
C ASN A 206 -1.55 5.35 -10.40
N ASP A 207 -2.71 5.58 -10.99
CA ASP A 207 -3.24 6.91 -11.33
C ASP A 207 -4.46 7.20 -10.46
N VAL A 208 -4.30 8.07 -9.45
CA VAL A 208 -5.33 8.35 -8.44
C VAL A 208 -5.66 9.83 -8.46
N ALA A 209 -6.91 10.15 -8.78
CA ALA A 209 -7.46 11.48 -8.65
C ALA A 209 -8.30 11.60 -7.37
N LEU A 210 -7.99 12.59 -6.54
CA LEU A 210 -8.64 12.82 -5.26
C LEU A 210 -9.99 13.53 -5.44
N ASN A 211 -11.02 13.03 -4.74
CA ASN A 211 -12.30 13.70 -4.55
C ASN A 211 -12.31 14.50 -3.24
N ALA A 212 -13.21 15.49 -3.11
CA ALA A 212 -13.56 16.05 -1.81
C ALA A 212 -13.96 14.93 -0.81
N GLY A 213 -13.59 15.13 0.46
CA GLY A 213 -13.89 14.21 1.56
C GLY A 213 -12.77 13.22 1.91
N PHE A 214 -11.65 13.23 1.20
CA PHE A 214 -10.47 12.42 1.52
C PHE A 214 -9.27 13.30 1.88
N LEU A 215 -8.41 12.79 2.77
CA LEU A 215 -7.23 13.51 3.25
C LEU A 215 -6.13 13.63 2.19
N ALA A 216 -5.91 12.56 1.43
CA ALA A 216 -4.91 12.44 0.38
C ALA A 216 -5.30 11.30 -0.58
N PRO A 217 -4.83 11.30 -1.84
CA PRO A 217 -5.05 10.17 -2.76
C PRO A 217 -4.35 8.90 -2.28
N VAL A 218 -3.26 9.03 -1.51
CA VAL A 218 -2.58 7.90 -0.85
C VAL A 218 -2.42 8.21 0.64
N VAL A 219 -2.92 7.32 1.48
CA VAL A 219 -2.79 7.34 2.93
C VAL A 219 -2.15 6.02 3.35
N ILE A 220 -1.01 6.07 4.04
CA ILE A 220 -0.36 4.87 4.56
C ILE A 220 -0.07 5.02 6.04
N ARG A 221 -0.34 3.94 6.77
CA ARG A 221 -0.01 3.79 8.18
C ARG A 221 0.79 2.51 8.41
N GLY A 222 1.97 2.62 9.01
CA GLY A 222 2.84 1.49 9.34
C GLY A 222 4.25 1.57 8.74
N PRO A 223 5.17 0.74 9.22
CA PRO A 223 6.60 0.84 8.91
C PRO A 223 6.93 0.37 7.48
N HIS A 224 8.05 0.89 6.97
CA HIS A 224 8.67 0.52 5.70
C HIS A 224 7.81 0.64 4.44
N PRO A 225 6.94 1.66 4.28
CA PRO A 225 6.12 1.75 3.08
C PRO A 225 6.93 2.21 1.88
N VAL A 226 6.54 1.73 0.68
CA VAL A 226 7.08 2.16 -0.61
C VAL A 226 5.95 2.76 -1.45
N VAL A 227 6.09 4.04 -1.79
CA VAL A 227 5.18 4.74 -2.70
C VAL A 227 5.96 5.16 -3.93
N GLU A 228 5.75 4.46 -5.05
CA GLU A 228 6.58 4.68 -6.24
C GLU A 228 5.84 4.78 -7.57
N ASN A 229 6.34 5.65 -8.46
CA ASN A 229 5.85 5.75 -9.85
C ASN A 229 4.34 5.98 -9.98
N ASN A 230 3.70 6.62 -8.99
CA ASN A 230 2.28 6.95 -9.04
C ASN A 230 2.06 8.32 -9.67
N ARG A 231 0.91 8.49 -10.32
CA ARG A 231 0.34 9.79 -10.69
C ARG A 231 -0.78 10.13 -9.71
N LEU A 232 -0.55 11.12 -8.88
CA LEU A 232 -1.46 11.54 -7.81
C LEU A 232 -1.96 12.94 -8.13
N THR A 233 -3.25 13.08 -8.36
CA THR A 233 -3.85 14.35 -8.76
C THR A 233 -4.91 14.78 -7.76
N ARG A 234 -4.86 16.00 -7.27
CA ARG A 234 -5.96 16.60 -6.53
C ARG A 234 -6.77 17.53 -7.43
N SER A 235 -8.08 17.31 -7.49
CA SER A 235 -9.00 18.11 -8.29
C SER A 235 -9.25 19.49 -7.67
N THR A 236 -9.84 20.40 -8.46
CA THR A 236 -10.10 21.81 -8.12
C THR A 236 -11.14 22.02 -7.01
N GLN A 237 -11.75 20.96 -6.49
CA GLN A 237 -12.80 21.09 -5.50
C GLN A 237 -12.24 21.68 -4.19
N PRO A 238 -12.86 22.75 -3.65
CA PRO A 238 -12.47 23.30 -2.35
C PRO A 238 -12.60 22.22 -1.28
N SER A 239 -11.51 21.96 -0.56
CA SER A 239 -11.55 21.16 0.67
C SER A 239 -11.53 22.11 1.85
N LYS A 240 -12.35 21.83 2.88
CA LYS A 240 -12.25 22.53 4.16
C LYS A 240 -11.08 22.05 5.01
N PHE A 241 -10.41 20.97 4.59
CA PHE A 241 -9.35 20.32 5.36
C PHE A 241 -8.00 20.53 4.70
N SER A 242 -6.94 20.56 5.50
CA SER A 242 -5.57 20.34 5.01
C SER A 242 -5.58 19.09 4.15
N SER A 243 -5.13 19.19 2.90
CA SER A 243 -5.10 18.00 2.05
C SER A 243 -3.78 17.86 1.33
N TYR A 244 -3.27 16.63 1.40
CA TYR A 244 -1.90 16.28 1.07
C TYR A 244 -1.87 15.45 -0.21
N GLY A 245 -0.70 15.38 -0.87
CA GLY A 245 -0.51 14.45 -1.98
C GLY A 245 -0.36 13.00 -1.50
N ILE A 246 0.44 12.80 -0.45
CA ILE A 246 0.65 11.53 0.24
C ILE A 246 0.62 11.83 1.73
N TYR A 247 -0.13 11.05 2.51
CA TYR A 247 -0.15 11.15 3.97
C TYR A 247 0.43 9.88 4.58
N LEU A 248 1.52 10.04 5.32
CA LEU A 248 2.23 8.96 6.00
C LEU A 248 2.10 9.15 7.51
N ARG A 249 1.69 8.08 8.19
CA ARG A 249 1.51 8.08 9.64
C ARG A 249 2.15 6.85 10.30
N ASP A 250 2.79 7.04 11.45
CA ASP A 250 3.44 5.94 12.18
C ASP A 250 4.41 5.16 11.26
N VAL A 251 5.11 5.87 10.35
CA VAL A 251 6.01 5.25 9.36
C VAL A 251 7.47 5.45 9.76
N GLU A 252 8.28 4.43 9.49
CA GLU A 252 9.74 4.50 9.55
C GLU A 252 10.33 3.93 8.27
N HIS A 253 11.49 4.46 7.85
CA HIS A 253 12.20 4.03 6.63
C HIS A 253 11.32 3.97 5.37
N ALA A 254 10.40 4.93 5.24
CA ALA A 254 9.54 5.05 4.07
C ALA A 254 10.35 5.46 2.84
N VAL A 255 9.99 4.94 1.67
CA VAL A 255 10.54 5.36 0.37
C VAL A 255 9.42 5.95 -0.49
N VAL A 256 9.58 7.20 -0.88
CA VAL A 256 8.66 7.90 -1.78
C VAL A 256 9.44 8.33 -3.03
N ARG A 257 9.22 7.65 -4.16
CA ARG A 257 10.07 7.86 -5.34
C ARG A 257 9.37 7.86 -6.69
N GLY A 258 9.87 8.67 -7.63
CA GLY A 258 9.37 8.64 -9.02
C GLY A 258 7.90 9.06 -9.19
N ASN A 259 7.27 9.63 -8.17
CA ASN A 259 5.85 9.99 -8.24
C ASN A 259 5.66 11.34 -8.93
N THR A 260 4.54 11.50 -9.62
CA THR A 260 4.04 12.79 -10.09
C THR A 260 2.86 13.21 -9.22
N ILE A 261 3.04 14.23 -8.40
CA ILE A 261 2.06 14.70 -7.41
C ILE A 261 1.61 16.11 -7.80
N ARG A 262 0.34 16.26 -8.17
CA ARG A 262 -0.22 17.52 -8.67
C ARG A 262 -1.39 17.97 -7.85
N ASN A 263 -1.43 19.26 -7.55
CA ASN A 263 -2.59 19.89 -6.95
C ASN A 263 -3.21 20.91 -7.90
N TYR A 264 -4.50 20.77 -8.17
CA TYR A 264 -5.27 21.79 -8.90
C TYR A 264 -6.28 22.50 -7.99
N GLY A 265 -6.28 22.21 -6.68
CA GLY A 265 -7.11 22.88 -5.68
C GLY A 265 -6.71 24.33 -5.45
N THR A 266 -7.70 25.18 -5.17
CA THR A 266 -7.53 26.63 -4.97
C THR A 266 -7.23 27.03 -3.53
N SER A 267 -7.35 26.12 -2.55
CA SER A 267 -7.13 26.37 -1.13
C SER A 267 -6.73 25.11 -0.34
N GLY A 268 -5.96 25.30 0.75
CA GLY A 268 -5.54 24.21 1.66
C GLY A 268 -4.49 23.27 1.06
N ASN A 269 -3.49 23.84 0.35
CA ASN A 269 -2.47 23.10 -0.38
C ASN A 269 -1.21 22.91 0.48
N THR A 270 -1.35 22.24 1.63
CA THR A 270 -0.34 22.25 2.69
C THR A 270 0.99 21.61 2.26
N ALA A 271 0.98 20.32 1.88
CA ALA A 271 2.20 19.62 1.50
C ALA A 271 1.96 18.47 0.52
N ALA A 272 2.94 18.23 -0.36
CA ALA A 272 2.89 17.10 -1.29
C ALA A 272 3.04 15.76 -0.54
N VAL A 273 3.92 15.71 0.47
CA VAL A 273 4.04 14.59 1.40
C VAL A 273 3.91 15.12 2.83
N ALA A 274 3.01 14.53 3.60
CA ALA A 274 2.79 14.85 5.00
C ALA A 274 3.18 13.67 5.89
N LEU A 275 3.87 13.97 6.98
CA LEU A 275 4.37 13.00 7.95
C LEU A 275 3.73 13.27 9.31
N ARG A 276 3.15 12.25 9.93
CA ARG A 276 2.69 12.31 11.32
C ARG A 276 3.32 11.16 12.10
N ASP A 277 3.95 11.46 13.23
CA ASP A 277 4.58 10.44 14.08
C ASP A 277 5.49 9.51 13.28
N SER A 278 6.24 10.07 12.32
CA SER A 278 6.99 9.34 11.31
C SER A 278 8.43 9.83 11.23
N GLN A 279 9.34 8.95 10.81
CA GLN A 279 10.78 9.22 10.73
C GLN A 279 11.44 8.54 9.53
N SER A 280 12.65 8.99 9.17
CA SER A 280 13.50 8.34 8.15
C SER A 280 12.82 8.15 6.80
N VAL A 281 12.09 9.16 6.32
CA VAL A 281 11.45 9.14 4.99
C VAL A 281 12.45 9.58 3.93
N HIS A 282 12.68 8.72 2.95
CA HIS A 282 13.52 9.01 1.78
C HIS A 282 12.65 9.44 0.60
N MET A 283 12.93 10.63 0.06
CA MET A 283 12.23 11.17 -1.12
C MET A 283 13.20 11.35 -2.27
N GLU A 284 12.93 10.74 -3.42
CA GLU A 284 13.80 10.85 -4.61
C GLU A 284 13.00 10.92 -5.91
N ASN A 285 13.46 11.72 -6.88
CA ASN A 285 12.91 11.76 -8.25
C ASN A 285 11.39 11.99 -8.32
N ASN A 286 10.80 12.69 -7.36
CA ASN A 286 9.38 13.07 -7.40
C ASN A 286 9.20 14.39 -8.16
N ARG A 287 8.17 14.47 -8.99
CA ARG A 287 7.69 15.71 -9.61
C ARG A 287 6.51 16.24 -8.80
N ILE A 288 6.65 17.42 -8.23
CA ILE A 288 5.66 18.04 -7.36
C ILE A 288 5.21 19.36 -7.98
N ASP A 289 3.92 19.48 -8.28
CA ASP A 289 3.32 20.67 -8.87
C ASP A 289 2.23 21.25 -7.92
N ASN A 290 2.29 22.56 -7.64
CA ASN A 290 1.28 23.35 -6.92
C ASN A 290 0.97 22.98 -5.45
N PHE A 291 1.98 22.53 -4.70
CA PHE A 291 1.91 22.43 -3.24
C PHE A 291 2.73 23.56 -2.59
N GLU A 292 2.30 24.04 -1.41
CA GLU A 292 3.08 25.04 -0.66
C GLU A 292 4.43 24.48 -0.21
N ARG A 293 4.46 23.20 0.16
CA ARG A 293 5.66 22.50 0.62
C ARG A 293 5.79 21.13 -0.06
N PRO A 294 7.01 20.69 -0.41
CA PRO A 294 7.21 19.33 -0.88
C PRO A 294 7.03 18.29 0.24
N LEU A 295 7.42 18.64 1.47
CA LEU A 295 7.37 17.78 2.65
C LEU A 295 6.96 18.61 3.88
N GLU A 296 6.11 18.05 4.73
CA GLU A 296 5.72 18.64 6.01
C GLU A 296 5.64 17.59 7.12
N GLN A 297 6.23 17.90 8.27
CA GLN A 297 5.98 17.20 9.51
C GLN A 297 4.78 17.85 10.20
N ILE A 298 3.78 17.06 10.55
CA ILE A 298 2.57 17.49 11.23
C ILE A 298 2.72 17.14 12.71
N ASP A 299 2.63 18.16 13.56
CA ASP A 299 2.62 17.96 15.00
C ASP A 299 1.41 17.15 15.42
N ALA A 300 1.59 16.26 16.40
CA ALA A 300 0.54 15.35 16.87
C ALA A 300 -0.72 16.10 17.37
N THR A 301 -0.60 17.39 17.69
CA THR A 301 -1.66 18.28 18.18
C THR A 301 -2.50 18.95 17.10
N ASP A 302 -1.99 19.12 15.87
CA ASP A 302 -2.65 19.93 14.83
C ASP A 302 -3.70 19.15 14.00
N GLY A 303 -3.79 17.84 14.20
CA GLY A 303 -4.73 16.96 13.50
C GLY A 303 -6.18 16.95 14.04
N GLN A 304 -6.56 17.87 14.94
CA GLN A 304 -7.89 17.87 15.59
C GLN A 304 -9.00 18.58 14.80
N ALA A 305 -8.78 18.99 13.55
CA ALA A 305 -9.84 19.56 12.73
C ALA A 305 -10.79 18.48 12.16
N GLY A 306 -11.70 17.99 13.01
CA GLY A 306 -13.05 17.51 12.67
C GLY A 306 -13.18 16.30 11.74
N VAL A 307 -13.18 15.09 12.32
CA VAL A 307 -13.92 13.95 11.76
C VAL A 307 -15.16 13.75 12.64
N ASN A 308 -16.28 14.36 12.22
CA ASN A 308 -17.64 13.98 12.60
C ASN A 308 -18.38 13.63 11.30
#